data_AF-A0A1S1Y8J0-F1
#
_entry.id   AF-A0A1S1Y8J0-F1
#
_cell.length_a   1.000
_cell.length_b   1.000
_cell.length_c   1.000
_cell.angle_alpha   90.00
_cell.angle_beta   90.00
_cell.angle_gamma   90.00
#
_symmetry.space_group_name_H-M   'P 1'
#
loop_
_entity.id
_entity.type
_entity.pdbx_description
1 polymer ?
#
loop_
_entity_poly.entity_id
_entity_poly.type
_entity_poly.pdbx_seq_one_letter_code
_entity_poly.pdbx_strand_id
1 'polypeptide(L)'
;MNEIIETISSAPKVLEETYSDLVSGALKEAGKIGVDAVKTIRLALFPLQYAAALQDRLARYIDQSIAQVPNDRRIAPMESLILPVSEKLKYQEEDNPITILYINLLSRGLDKERLGEAHPAFINIITQLAPDEALIINELGNEGYRLYFLSNTKKNKIIGNNELSLSQGFNVLNDQIKNLLLSKKINHDILGNPSLLLTFIEHLVSLGIITYNNEIFNDGELREVRLRFSSFTYYCIELSEFGKLFYKACIKK
;
A
#
# COMPACT_ATOMS: atom_id res chain seq x y z
N MET A 1 8.61 74.11 -47.30
CA MET A 1 7.42 73.22 -47.39
C MET A 1 7.90 71.79 -47.19
N ASN A 2 8.36 71.44 -45.97
CA ASN A 2 8.76 70.08 -45.59
C ASN A 2 8.88 69.85 -44.05
N GLU A 3 8.51 70.82 -43.20
CA GLU A 3 8.55 70.66 -41.72
C GLU A 3 7.17 70.64 -41.04
N ILE A 4 6.08 70.74 -41.81
CA ILE A 4 4.70 70.75 -41.27
C ILE A 4 4.00 69.39 -41.45
N ILE A 5 4.57 68.48 -42.27
CA ILE A 5 3.98 67.16 -42.55
C ILE A 5 4.49 66.08 -41.58
N GLU A 6 5.61 66.30 -40.89
CA GLU A 6 6.21 65.31 -40.00
C GLU A 6 5.50 65.22 -38.63
N THR A 7 4.87 66.31 -38.18
CA THR A 7 4.24 66.42 -36.86
C THR A 7 2.84 65.80 -36.78
N ILE A 8 2.27 65.34 -37.90
CA ILE A 8 0.94 64.71 -37.94
C ILE A 8 1.02 63.16 -37.99
N SER A 9 2.21 62.57 -38.21
CA SER A 9 2.33 61.11 -38.38
C SER A 9 2.56 60.29 -37.09
N SER A 10 2.79 60.93 -35.94
CA SER A 10 3.07 60.23 -34.67
C SER A 10 1.85 60.04 -33.77
N ALA A 11 0.68 60.58 -34.14
CA ALA A 11 -0.55 60.48 -33.35
C ALA A 11 -1.44 59.21 -33.55
N PRO A 12 -1.36 58.40 -34.63
CA PRO A 12 -2.28 57.28 -34.78
C PRO A 12 -1.92 56.04 -33.94
N LYS A 13 -0.62 55.79 -33.67
CA LYS A 13 -0.20 54.59 -32.92
C LYS A 13 -0.61 54.62 -31.44
N VAL A 14 -0.52 55.77 -30.79
CA VAL A 14 -0.84 55.90 -29.35
C VAL A 14 -2.35 55.77 -29.11
N LEU A 15 -3.19 56.25 -30.03
CA LEU A 15 -4.64 56.11 -29.94
C LEU A 15 -5.10 54.66 -30.18
N GLU A 16 -4.46 53.96 -31.12
CA GLU A 16 -4.78 52.56 -31.44
C GLU A 16 -4.29 51.59 -30.34
N GLU A 17 -3.09 51.80 -29.79
CA GLU A 17 -2.54 51.03 -28.66
C GLU A 17 -3.37 51.25 -27.39
N THR A 18 -3.75 52.50 -27.06
CA THR A 18 -4.55 52.79 -25.86
C THR A 18 -5.99 52.25 -25.97
N TYR A 19 -6.59 52.34 -27.16
CA TYR A 19 -7.92 51.78 -27.42
C TYR A 19 -7.92 50.24 -27.37
N SER A 20 -6.94 49.60 -28.00
CA SER A 20 -6.80 48.15 -28.00
C SER A 20 -6.48 47.60 -26.61
N ASP A 21 -5.70 48.30 -25.79
CA ASP A 21 -5.40 47.90 -24.41
C ASP A 21 -6.60 48.06 -23.47
N LEU A 22 -7.37 49.15 -23.58
CA LEU A 22 -8.58 49.35 -22.76
C LEU A 22 -9.66 48.29 -23.10
N VAL A 23 -9.87 48.03 -24.39
CA VAL A 23 -10.84 47.02 -24.87
C VAL A 23 -10.36 45.61 -24.51
N SER A 24 -9.07 45.31 -24.67
CA SER A 24 -8.54 43.99 -24.29
C SER A 24 -8.54 43.76 -22.79
N GLY A 25 -8.31 44.80 -21.97
CA GLY A 25 -8.44 44.77 -20.52
C GLY A 25 -9.87 44.49 -20.07
N ALA A 26 -10.85 45.21 -20.62
CA ALA A 26 -12.26 44.99 -20.33
C ALA A 26 -12.76 43.60 -20.76
N LEU A 27 -12.34 43.11 -21.92
CA LEU A 27 -12.65 41.75 -22.40
C LEU A 27 -11.98 40.68 -21.53
N LYS A 28 -10.74 40.89 -21.08
CA LYS A 28 -10.04 39.99 -20.14
C LYS A 28 -10.74 39.95 -18.79
N GLU A 29 -11.16 41.09 -18.24
CA GLU A 29 -11.87 41.16 -16.95
C GLU A 29 -13.29 40.57 -17.04
N ALA A 30 -14.05 40.85 -18.11
CA ALA A 30 -15.34 40.19 -18.35
C ALA A 30 -15.20 38.67 -18.53
N GLY A 31 -14.15 38.24 -19.23
CA GLY A 31 -13.77 36.83 -19.35
C GLY A 31 -13.43 36.20 -18.00
N LYS A 32 -12.69 36.90 -17.14
CA LYS A 32 -12.39 36.46 -15.76
C LYS A 32 -13.67 36.32 -14.93
N ILE A 33 -14.60 37.27 -14.99
CA ILE A 33 -15.88 37.20 -14.27
C ILE A 33 -16.69 35.97 -14.71
N GLY A 34 -16.78 35.69 -16.02
CA GLY A 34 -17.46 34.50 -16.52
C GLY A 34 -16.76 33.20 -16.09
N VAL A 35 -15.43 33.17 -16.16
CA VAL A 35 -14.60 32.05 -15.68
C VAL A 35 -14.80 31.83 -14.18
N ASP A 36 -14.89 32.89 -13.38
CA ASP A 36 -15.01 32.82 -11.92
C ASP A 36 -16.43 32.45 -11.48
N ALA A 37 -17.47 32.82 -12.24
CA ALA A 37 -18.83 32.32 -12.04
C ALA A 37 -18.91 30.81 -12.28
N VAL A 38 -18.33 30.31 -13.37
CA VAL A 38 -18.27 28.87 -13.66
C VAL A 38 -17.46 28.13 -12.59
N LYS A 39 -16.32 28.68 -12.14
CA LYS A 39 -15.55 28.11 -11.02
C LYS A 39 -16.37 28.07 -9.73
N THR A 40 -17.13 29.11 -9.43
CA THR A 40 -17.96 29.20 -8.22
C THR A 40 -19.08 28.16 -8.25
N ILE A 41 -19.76 27.99 -9.39
CA ILE A 41 -20.76 26.93 -9.58
C ILE A 41 -20.12 25.55 -9.43
N ARG A 42 -18.94 25.33 -10.03
CA ARG A 42 -18.21 24.06 -9.91
C ARG A 42 -17.79 23.80 -8.46
N LEU A 43 -17.33 24.82 -7.75
CA LEU A 43 -16.95 24.71 -6.33
C LEU A 43 -18.19 24.44 -5.45
N ALA A 44 -19.33 25.07 -5.73
CA ALA A 44 -20.57 24.83 -5.02
C ALA A 44 -21.10 23.40 -5.25
N LEU A 45 -20.95 22.87 -6.47
CA LEU A 45 -21.37 21.51 -6.84
C LEU A 45 -20.30 20.45 -6.53
N PHE A 46 -19.09 20.85 -6.17
CA PHE A 46 -17.98 19.93 -5.89
C PHE A 46 -18.33 18.84 -4.87
N PRO A 47 -19.01 19.12 -3.74
CA PRO A 47 -19.38 18.07 -2.78
C PRO A 47 -20.27 16.98 -3.39
N LEU A 48 -21.23 17.34 -4.26
CA LEU A 48 -22.09 16.37 -4.93
C LEU A 48 -21.32 15.57 -5.98
N GLN A 49 -20.51 16.25 -6.79
CA GLN A 49 -19.66 15.59 -7.80
C GLN A 49 -18.68 14.62 -7.16
N TYR A 50 -18.08 15.01 -6.03
CA TYR A 50 -17.18 14.18 -5.26
C TYR A 50 -17.90 12.96 -4.65
N ALA A 51 -19.08 13.16 -4.06
CA ALA A 51 -19.88 12.05 -3.54
C ALA A 51 -20.28 11.04 -4.63
N ALA A 52 -20.69 11.52 -5.81
CA ALA A 52 -20.97 10.68 -6.97
C ALA A 52 -19.73 9.88 -7.40
N ALA A 53 -18.56 10.52 -7.46
CA ALA A 53 -17.31 9.83 -7.79
C ALA A 53 -16.93 8.74 -6.78
N LEU A 54 -17.16 8.99 -5.47
CA LEU A 54 -16.98 7.98 -4.43
C LEU A 54 -17.97 6.81 -4.56
N GLN A 55 -19.23 7.09 -4.93
CA GLN A 55 -20.23 6.07 -5.18
C GLN A 55 -19.84 5.19 -6.37
N ASP A 56 -19.45 5.79 -7.50
CA ASP A 56 -19.02 5.07 -8.69
C ASP A 56 -17.80 4.20 -8.39
N ARG A 57 -16.84 4.72 -7.61
CA ARG A 57 -15.67 3.96 -7.15
C ARG A 57 -16.08 2.76 -6.31
N LEU A 58 -16.93 2.97 -5.30
CA LEU A 58 -17.39 1.90 -4.43
C LEU A 58 -18.13 0.81 -5.22
N ALA A 59 -19.00 1.20 -6.15
CA ALA A 59 -19.72 0.27 -7.02
C ALA A 59 -18.76 -0.66 -7.77
N ARG A 60 -17.69 -0.10 -8.37
CA ARG A 60 -16.65 -0.90 -9.05
C ARG A 60 -16.02 -1.94 -8.13
N TYR A 61 -15.66 -1.57 -6.90
CA TYR A 61 -15.05 -2.52 -5.95
C TYR A 61 -16.02 -3.60 -5.46
N ILE A 62 -17.30 -3.25 -5.26
CA ILE A 62 -18.33 -4.22 -4.92
C ILE A 62 -18.53 -5.20 -6.08
N ASP A 63 -18.64 -4.71 -7.32
CA ASP A 63 -18.76 -5.55 -8.51
C ASP A 63 -17.57 -6.50 -8.66
N GLN A 64 -16.34 -6.00 -8.43
CA GLN A 64 -15.13 -6.83 -8.41
C GLN A 64 -15.20 -7.94 -7.35
N SER A 65 -15.67 -7.62 -6.14
CA SER A 65 -15.81 -8.62 -5.06
C SER A 65 -16.86 -9.69 -5.39
N ILE A 66 -17.98 -9.30 -6.00
CA ILE A 66 -19.03 -10.22 -6.44
C ILE A 66 -18.53 -11.12 -7.59
N ALA A 67 -17.77 -10.55 -8.53
CA ALA A 67 -17.21 -11.28 -9.67
C ALA A 67 -16.24 -12.40 -9.25
N GLN A 68 -15.61 -12.30 -8.08
CA GLN A 68 -14.75 -13.36 -7.53
C GLN A 68 -15.53 -14.58 -7.02
N VAL A 69 -16.84 -14.47 -6.81
CA VAL A 69 -17.68 -15.53 -6.23
C VAL A 69 -18.55 -16.19 -7.32
N PRO A 70 -18.57 -17.54 -7.43
CA PRO A 70 -19.48 -18.25 -8.33
C PRO A 70 -20.96 -17.95 -8.04
N ASN A 71 -21.78 -17.81 -9.09
CA ASN A 71 -23.19 -17.41 -8.97
C ASN A 71 -24.01 -18.28 -8.01
N ASP A 72 -23.75 -19.59 -7.99
CA ASP A 72 -24.41 -20.59 -7.16
C ASP A 72 -24.03 -20.51 -5.66
N ARG A 73 -22.95 -19.78 -5.34
CA ARG A 73 -22.42 -19.63 -3.98
C ARG A 73 -22.70 -18.26 -3.37
N ARG A 74 -23.14 -17.30 -4.17
CA ARG A 74 -23.37 -15.92 -3.74
C ARG A 74 -24.50 -15.83 -2.71
N ILE A 75 -24.21 -15.14 -1.62
CA ILE A 75 -25.16 -14.75 -0.58
C ILE A 75 -24.99 -13.27 -0.28
N ALA A 76 -25.99 -12.67 0.38
CA ALA A 76 -25.81 -11.36 0.96
C ALA A 76 -24.77 -11.43 2.09
N PRO A 77 -23.75 -10.57 2.09
CA PRO A 77 -22.76 -10.55 3.16
C PRO A 77 -23.37 -9.93 4.42
N MET A 78 -22.88 -10.31 5.59
CA MET A 78 -23.32 -9.74 6.87
C MET A 78 -23.10 -8.22 6.92
N GLU A 79 -24.06 -7.49 7.52
CA GLU A 79 -24.03 -6.03 7.63
C GLU A 79 -22.79 -5.53 8.38
N SER A 80 -22.36 -6.29 9.38
CA SER A 80 -21.14 -6.02 10.17
C SER A 80 -19.85 -6.09 9.35
N LEU A 81 -19.88 -6.66 8.15
CA LEU A 81 -18.75 -6.72 7.23
C LEU A 81 -18.91 -5.70 6.10
N ILE A 82 -20.02 -5.74 5.37
CA ILE A 82 -20.18 -4.93 4.17
C ILE A 82 -20.20 -3.43 4.48
N LEU A 83 -20.90 -2.99 5.54
CA LEU A 83 -21.01 -1.55 5.83
C LEU A 83 -19.64 -0.95 6.20
N PRO A 84 -18.85 -1.53 7.14
CA PRO A 84 -17.54 -0.98 7.46
C PRO A 84 -16.55 -1.09 6.30
N VAL A 85 -16.55 -2.20 5.55
CA VAL A 85 -15.66 -2.37 4.39
C VAL A 85 -16.00 -1.35 3.30
N SER A 86 -17.28 -1.14 2.99
CA SER A 86 -17.71 -0.12 2.04
C SER A 86 -17.28 1.28 2.45
N GLU A 87 -17.37 1.60 3.74
CA GLU A 87 -16.93 2.91 4.24
C GLU A 87 -15.43 3.14 4.04
N LYS A 88 -14.61 2.10 4.26
CA LYS A 88 -13.16 2.19 3.99
C LYS A 88 -12.85 2.25 2.51
N LEU A 89 -13.49 1.40 1.69
CA LEU A 89 -13.23 1.27 0.26
C LEU A 89 -13.47 2.56 -0.54
N LYS A 90 -14.46 3.39 -0.15
CA LYS A 90 -14.73 4.68 -0.81
C LYS A 90 -13.48 5.55 -0.93
N TYR A 91 -12.61 5.52 0.08
CA TYR A 91 -11.42 6.36 0.16
C TYR A 91 -10.14 5.69 -0.35
N GLN A 92 -10.21 4.43 -0.80
CA GLN A 92 -9.04 3.65 -1.19
C GLN A 92 -8.70 3.80 -2.67
N GLU A 93 -7.41 3.88 -2.97
CA GLU A 93 -6.88 3.97 -4.33
C GLU A 93 -6.98 2.66 -5.10
N GLU A 94 -7.17 2.69 -6.43
CA GLU A 94 -7.47 1.49 -7.21
C GLU A 94 -6.27 0.54 -7.32
N ASP A 95 -5.06 1.11 -7.41
CA ASP A 95 -3.80 0.35 -7.52
C ASP A 95 -3.13 0.07 -6.16
N ASN A 96 -3.81 0.37 -5.05
CA ASN A 96 -3.23 0.17 -3.72
C ASN A 96 -3.37 -1.31 -3.28
N PRO A 97 -2.28 -1.97 -2.84
CA PRO A 97 -2.34 -3.33 -2.29
C PRO A 97 -3.32 -3.51 -1.13
N ILE A 98 -3.60 -2.47 -0.36
CA ILE A 98 -4.57 -2.52 0.74
C ILE A 98 -6.01 -2.62 0.21
N THR A 99 -6.31 -2.01 -0.93
CA THR A 99 -7.62 -2.07 -1.58
C THR A 99 -7.98 -3.49 -1.97
N ILE A 100 -7.03 -4.25 -2.53
CA ILE A 100 -7.28 -5.64 -2.90
C ILE A 100 -7.57 -6.51 -1.66
N LEU A 101 -7.00 -6.20 -0.49
CA LEU A 101 -7.31 -6.92 0.75
C LEU A 101 -8.77 -6.73 1.18
N TYR A 102 -9.29 -5.51 1.08
CA TYR A 102 -10.70 -5.23 1.38
C TYR A 102 -11.64 -5.93 0.40
N ILE A 103 -11.31 -5.92 -0.90
CA ILE A 103 -12.10 -6.58 -1.94
C ILE A 103 -12.14 -8.09 -1.69
N ASN A 104 -10.99 -8.70 -1.38
CA ASN A 104 -10.91 -10.13 -1.07
C ASN A 104 -11.70 -10.46 0.20
N LEU A 105 -11.58 -9.65 1.26
CA LEU A 105 -12.37 -9.86 2.48
C LEU A 105 -13.87 -9.81 2.20
N LEU A 106 -14.33 -8.84 1.40
CA LEU A 106 -15.73 -8.74 1.01
C LEU A 106 -16.18 -9.94 0.17
N SER A 107 -15.35 -10.42 -0.76
CA SER A 107 -15.66 -11.61 -1.57
C SER A 107 -15.81 -12.87 -0.73
N ARG A 108 -15.01 -13.03 0.35
CA ARG A 108 -15.21 -14.10 1.33
C ARG A 108 -16.56 -14.01 2.04
N GLY A 109 -16.99 -12.81 2.40
CA GLY A 109 -18.30 -12.56 3.00
C GLY A 109 -19.48 -12.83 2.08
N LEU A 110 -19.26 -12.76 0.76
CA LEU A 110 -20.25 -13.02 -0.28
C LEU A 110 -20.37 -14.50 -0.66
N ASP A 111 -19.44 -15.36 -0.23
CA ASP A 111 -19.39 -16.79 -0.57
C ASP A 111 -19.87 -17.66 0.61
N LYS A 112 -20.98 -18.37 0.41
CA LYS A 112 -21.57 -19.24 1.45
C LYS A 112 -20.64 -20.34 1.96
N GLU A 113 -19.69 -20.81 1.15
CA GLU A 113 -18.73 -21.86 1.55
C GLU A 113 -17.54 -21.30 2.32
N ARG A 114 -17.22 -20.02 2.09
CA ARG A 114 -16.03 -19.35 2.65
C ARG A 114 -16.38 -18.29 3.70
N LEU A 115 -17.64 -18.18 4.07
CA LEU A 115 -18.14 -17.22 5.05
C LEU A 115 -17.39 -17.28 6.38
N GLY A 116 -16.99 -18.48 6.82
CA GLY A 116 -16.20 -18.67 8.04
C GLY A 116 -14.79 -18.07 8.00
N GLU A 117 -14.30 -17.70 6.81
CA GLU A 117 -13.01 -17.01 6.63
C GLU A 117 -13.14 -15.49 6.82
N ALA A 118 -14.34 -14.93 6.64
CA ALA A 118 -14.59 -13.49 6.63
C ALA A 118 -14.71 -12.90 8.05
N HIS A 119 -13.61 -12.92 8.81
CA HIS A 119 -13.64 -12.45 10.20
C HIS A 119 -13.75 -10.91 10.30
N PRO A 120 -14.72 -10.34 11.05
CA PRO A 120 -14.92 -8.88 11.13
C PRO A 120 -13.70 -8.08 11.61
N ALA A 121 -12.86 -8.66 12.49
CA ALA A 121 -11.64 -8.00 12.96
C ALA A 121 -10.65 -7.65 11.83
N PHE A 122 -10.71 -8.36 10.70
CA PHE A 122 -9.81 -8.12 9.57
C PHE A 122 -9.99 -6.73 8.97
N ILE A 123 -11.17 -6.10 9.13
CA ILE A 123 -11.40 -4.71 8.71
C ILE A 123 -10.43 -3.76 9.41
N ASN A 124 -10.27 -3.90 10.72
CA ASN A 124 -9.39 -3.06 11.52
C ASN A 124 -7.92 -3.38 11.28
N ILE A 125 -7.58 -4.64 11.02
CA ILE A 125 -6.23 -5.06 10.68
C ILE A 125 -5.83 -4.43 9.34
N ILE A 126 -6.63 -4.60 8.29
CA ILE A 126 -6.35 -4.01 6.96
C ILE A 126 -6.18 -2.49 7.06
N THR A 127 -6.97 -1.80 7.91
CA THR A 127 -6.83 -0.36 8.13
C THR A 127 -5.46 0.06 8.69
N GLN A 128 -4.83 -0.81 9.48
CA GLN A 128 -3.56 -0.52 10.14
C GLN A 128 -2.35 -0.91 9.29
N LEU A 129 -2.52 -1.77 8.27
CA LEU A 129 -1.41 -2.31 7.49
C LEU A 129 -0.77 -1.29 6.54
N ALA A 130 0.56 -1.34 6.47
CA ALA A 130 1.33 -0.78 5.37
C ALA A 130 1.35 -1.73 4.16
N PRO A 131 1.53 -1.23 2.92
CA PRO A 131 1.66 -2.08 1.74
C PRO A 131 2.79 -3.12 1.85
N ASP A 132 3.94 -2.72 2.40
CA ASP A 132 5.09 -3.61 2.62
C ASP A 132 4.77 -4.75 3.60
N GLU A 133 3.92 -4.50 4.60
CA GLU A 133 3.50 -5.53 5.56
C GLU A 133 2.62 -6.59 4.90
N ALA A 134 1.75 -6.21 3.97
CA ALA A 134 0.96 -7.15 3.19
C ALA A 134 1.86 -8.08 2.35
N LEU A 135 2.98 -7.58 1.84
CA LEU A 135 3.97 -8.39 1.12
C LEU A 135 4.67 -9.40 2.03
N ILE A 136 5.04 -9.00 3.25
CA ILE A 136 5.63 -9.89 4.25
C ILE A 136 4.66 -11.02 4.61
N ILE A 137 3.39 -10.70 4.87
CA ILE A 137 2.37 -11.73 5.17
C ILE A 137 2.21 -12.69 3.98
N ASN A 138 2.20 -12.18 2.75
CA ASN A 138 2.10 -13.00 1.55
C ASN A 138 3.30 -13.95 1.40
N GLU A 139 4.51 -13.47 1.64
CA GLU A 139 5.72 -14.27 1.61
C GLU A 139 5.66 -15.41 2.64
N LEU A 140 5.30 -15.09 3.90
CA LEU A 140 5.17 -16.08 4.96
C LEU A 140 4.10 -17.14 4.68
N GLY A 141 2.95 -16.72 4.12
CA GLY A 141 1.86 -17.63 3.79
C GLY A 141 2.21 -18.68 2.73
N ASN A 142 3.16 -18.39 1.84
CA ASN A 142 3.63 -19.33 0.82
C ASN A 142 4.67 -20.33 1.35
N GLU A 143 5.41 -19.94 2.39
CA GLU A 143 6.69 -20.58 2.72
C GLU A 143 6.77 -21.14 4.14
N GLY A 144 5.72 -20.91 4.92
CA GLY A 144 5.56 -21.33 6.31
C GLY A 144 6.27 -20.38 7.27
N TYR A 145 7.58 -20.27 7.12
CA TYR A 145 8.42 -19.44 7.98
C TYR A 145 9.55 -18.73 7.21
N ARG A 146 10.02 -17.62 7.79
CA ARG A 146 11.17 -16.86 7.33
C ARG A 146 12.12 -16.51 8.46
N LEU A 147 13.37 -16.31 8.10
CA LEU A 147 14.46 -15.96 9.00
C LEU A 147 14.91 -14.52 8.74
N TYR A 148 15.20 -13.79 9.80
CA TYR A 148 15.96 -12.54 9.71
C TYR A 148 17.05 -12.48 10.78
N PHE A 149 18.09 -11.71 10.50
CA PHE A 149 19.30 -11.63 11.32
C PHE A 149 19.59 -10.19 11.72
N LEU A 150 19.85 -9.98 13.01
CA LEU A 150 20.26 -8.70 13.60
C LEU A 150 21.73 -8.77 14.00
N SER A 151 22.47 -7.69 13.72
CA SER A 151 23.86 -7.56 14.13
C SER A 151 23.97 -7.02 15.56
N ASN A 152 24.59 -7.80 16.47
CA ASN A 152 24.80 -7.37 17.86
C ASN A 152 25.85 -6.25 17.98
N THR A 153 26.71 -6.08 16.99
CA THR A 153 27.80 -5.09 16.99
C THR A 153 27.38 -3.71 16.49
N LYS A 154 26.27 -3.62 15.75
CA LYS A 154 25.78 -2.36 15.15
C LYS A 154 24.35 -2.04 15.58
N LYS A 155 24.11 -1.86 16.89
CA LYS A 155 22.82 -1.42 17.47
C LYS A 155 21.60 -2.14 16.85
N ASN A 156 21.63 -3.45 16.75
CA ASN A 156 20.54 -4.27 16.18
C ASN A 156 20.11 -3.89 14.76
N LYS A 157 21.02 -3.36 13.92
CA LYS A 157 20.71 -3.13 12.51
C LYS A 157 20.50 -4.47 11.79
N ILE A 158 19.43 -4.55 11.01
CA ILE A 158 19.13 -5.74 10.19
C ILE A 158 20.25 -5.92 9.18
N ILE A 159 20.70 -7.16 9.03
CA ILE A 159 21.70 -7.51 8.04
C ILE A 159 20.98 -7.73 6.71
N GLY A 160 20.94 -6.67 5.92
CA GLY A 160 20.43 -6.70 4.55
C GLY A 160 21.25 -7.62 3.63
N ASN A 161 20.97 -7.58 2.33
CA ASN A 161 21.55 -8.45 1.30
C ASN A 161 23.06 -8.27 1.05
N ASN A 162 23.79 -7.57 1.92
CA ASN A 162 25.25 -7.57 1.87
C ASN A 162 25.77 -8.94 2.31
N GLU A 163 25.85 -9.85 1.32
CA GLU A 163 26.43 -11.19 1.40
C GLU A 163 27.78 -11.19 2.11
N LEU A 164 28.54 -10.09 2.07
CA LEU A 164 29.87 -9.98 2.68
C LEU A 164 29.89 -10.13 4.22
N SER A 165 28.85 -9.69 4.93
CA SER A 165 28.79 -9.84 6.40
C SER A 165 28.21 -11.19 6.83
N LEU A 166 27.27 -11.70 6.04
CA LEU A 166 26.66 -13.02 6.24
C LEU A 166 27.63 -14.13 5.85
N SER A 167 28.33 -14.02 4.71
CA SER A 167 29.33 -14.99 4.26
C SER A 167 30.51 -15.10 5.23
N GLN A 168 30.98 -14.01 5.84
CA GLN A 168 32.05 -14.09 6.85
C GLN A 168 31.61 -14.87 8.10
N GLY A 169 30.34 -14.77 8.51
CA GLY A 169 29.78 -15.61 9.57
C GLY A 169 29.48 -17.05 9.11
N PHE A 170 28.90 -17.21 7.91
CA PHE A 170 28.48 -18.47 7.30
C PHE A 170 29.63 -19.30 6.71
N ASN A 171 30.83 -18.76 6.54
CA ASN A 171 32.01 -19.51 6.07
C ASN A 171 32.42 -20.63 7.04
N VAL A 172 31.91 -20.62 8.27
CA VAL A 172 32.12 -21.66 9.29
C VAL A 172 31.03 -22.75 9.23
N LEU A 173 29.97 -22.55 8.46
CA LEU A 173 28.87 -23.51 8.30
C LEU A 173 29.08 -24.43 7.09
N ASN A 174 28.48 -25.62 7.15
CA ASN A 174 28.35 -26.51 6.01
C ASN A 174 27.50 -25.86 4.90
N ASP A 175 27.83 -26.12 3.64
CA ASP A 175 27.16 -25.55 2.46
C ASP A 175 25.64 -25.82 2.45
N GLN A 176 25.22 -26.97 3.00
CA GLN A 176 23.81 -27.32 3.15
C GLN A 176 23.06 -26.34 4.06
N ILE A 177 23.63 -26.01 5.22
CA ILE A 177 23.03 -25.08 6.18
C ILE A 177 23.03 -23.67 5.61
N LYS A 178 24.12 -23.27 4.94
CA LYS A 178 24.20 -21.97 4.26
C LYS A 178 23.09 -21.82 3.22
N ASN A 179 22.88 -22.82 2.37
CA ASN A 179 21.82 -22.82 1.37
C ASN A 179 20.42 -22.77 2.01
N LEU A 180 20.20 -23.52 3.10
CA LEU A 180 18.95 -23.48 3.85
C LEU A 180 18.67 -22.06 4.40
N LEU A 181 19.65 -21.44 5.05
CA LEU A 181 19.51 -20.11 5.63
C LEU A 181 19.26 -19.03 4.57
N LEU A 182 19.94 -19.11 3.42
CA LEU A 182 19.72 -18.19 2.30
C LEU A 182 18.33 -18.38 1.70
N SER A 183 17.88 -19.62 1.53
CA SER A 183 16.54 -19.92 0.98
C SER A 183 15.40 -19.48 1.88
N LYS A 184 15.61 -19.46 3.21
CA LYS A 184 14.60 -19.07 4.20
C LYS A 184 14.75 -17.65 4.70
N LYS A 185 15.74 -16.89 4.24
CA LYS A 185 15.86 -15.47 4.58
C LYS A 185 14.66 -14.70 4.03
N ILE A 186 14.12 -13.78 4.81
CA ILE A 186 13.11 -12.84 4.32
C ILE A 186 13.65 -12.06 3.13
N ASN A 187 12.87 -11.93 2.07
CA ASN A 187 13.30 -11.20 0.90
C ASN A 187 13.22 -9.70 1.18
N HIS A 188 14.37 -9.00 1.19
CA HIS A 188 14.40 -7.55 1.39
C HIS A 188 14.03 -6.79 0.11
N ASP A 189 14.22 -7.40 -1.06
CA ASP A 189 14.11 -6.71 -2.35
C ASP A 189 12.65 -6.50 -2.79
N ILE A 190 11.70 -7.21 -2.16
CA ILE A 190 10.27 -7.03 -2.41
C ILE A 190 9.70 -5.78 -1.71
N LEU A 191 10.40 -5.23 -0.72
CA LEU A 191 9.89 -4.15 0.13
C LEU A 191 10.21 -2.79 -0.48
N GLY A 192 9.23 -1.88 -0.45
CA GLY A 192 9.46 -0.48 -0.83
C GLY A 192 10.46 0.20 0.12
N ASN A 193 10.42 -0.13 1.41
CA ASN A 193 11.33 0.41 2.43
C ASN A 193 11.99 -0.69 3.28
N PRO A 194 13.05 -1.36 2.78
CA PRO A 194 13.69 -2.47 3.48
C PRO A 194 14.33 -2.10 4.82
N SER A 195 14.60 -0.82 5.06
CA SER A 195 15.15 -0.31 6.33
C SER A 195 14.16 -0.37 7.49
N LEU A 196 12.86 -0.39 7.21
CA LEU A 196 11.77 -0.42 8.20
C LEU A 196 11.30 -1.84 8.50
N LEU A 197 11.95 -2.87 7.95
CA LEU A 197 11.52 -4.26 8.10
C LEU A 197 11.29 -4.68 9.56
N LEU A 198 12.15 -4.24 10.50
CA LEU A 198 11.97 -4.57 11.91
C LEU A 198 10.67 -3.93 12.46
N THR A 199 10.41 -2.68 12.12
CA THR A 199 9.17 -1.97 12.49
C THR A 199 7.94 -2.70 11.94
N PHE A 200 8.00 -3.15 10.68
CA PHE A 200 6.92 -3.91 10.06
C PHE A 200 6.68 -5.25 10.77
N ILE A 201 7.75 -5.98 11.11
CA ILE A 201 7.62 -7.23 11.86
C ILE A 201 7.04 -6.98 13.26
N GLU A 202 7.54 -5.98 13.99
CA GLU A 202 7.05 -5.64 15.33
C GLU A 202 5.57 -5.25 15.32
N HIS A 203 5.15 -4.48 14.32
CA HIS A 203 3.74 -4.12 14.13
C HIS A 203 2.89 -5.35 13.77
N LEU A 204 3.32 -6.21 12.86
CA LEU A 204 2.60 -7.44 12.51
C LEU A 204 2.48 -8.43 13.69
N VAL A 205 3.49 -8.46 14.56
CA VAL A 205 3.44 -9.23 15.81
C VAL A 205 2.45 -8.60 16.78
N SER A 206 2.40 -7.26 16.91
CA SER A 206 1.44 -6.58 17.79
C SER A 206 -0.02 -6.73 17.32
N LEU A 207 -0.24 -6.86 16.01
CA LEU A 207 -1.54 -7.22 15.41
C LEU A 207 -1.88 -8.71 15.58
N GLY A 208 -0.95 -9.53 16.09
CA GLY A 208 -1.13 -10.97 16.26
C GLY A 208 -1.15 -11.77 14.95
N ILE A 209 -0.69 -11.18 13.85
CA ILE A 209 -0.62 -11.84 12.54
C ILE A 209 0.62 -12.75 12.43
N ILE A 210 1.74 -12.29 13.00
CA ILE A 210 3.01 -13.01 13.01
C ILE A 210 3.38 -13.42 14.43
N THR A 211 4.06 -14.55 14.57
CA THR A 211 4.67 -15.02 15.82
C THR A 211 6.16 -15.34 15.63
N TYR A 212 6.92 -15.18 16.71
CA TYR A 212 8.30 -15.66 16.77
C TYR A 212 8.32 -17.13 17.18
N ASN A 213 8.95 -17.98 16.36
CA ASN A 213 9.14 -19.39 16.67
C ASN A 213 10.62 -19.78 16.54
N ASN A 214 11.39 -19.48 17.59
CA ASN A 214 12.82 -19.78 17.62
C ASN A 214 13.13 -21.23 18.04
N GLU A 215 12.13 -22.07 18.30
CA GLU A 215 12.35 -23.48 18.67
C GLU A 215 13.03 -24.27 17.57
N ILE A 216 12.89 -23.82 16.31
CA ILE A 216 13.56 -24.38 15.14
C ILE A 216 15.09 -24.33 15.26
N PHE A 217 15.65 -23.48 16.14
CA PHE A 217 17.08 -23.42 16.43
C PHE A 217 17.51 -24.23 17.66
N ASN A 218 16.56 -24.88 18.36
CA ASN A 218 16.87 -25.69 19.53
C ASN A 218 17.31 -27.10 19.16
N ASP A 219 16.78 -27.65 18.06
CA ASP A 219 17.05 -29.01 17.58
C ASP A 219 17.45 -29.04 16.08
N GLY A 220 18.12 -30.12 15.67
CA GLY A 220 18.51 -30.35 14.26
C GLY A 220 19.73 -29.55 13.77
N GLU A 221 19.84 -29.41 12.45
CA GLU A 221 21.00 -28.77 11.77
C GLU A 221 21.16 -27.28 12.12
N LEU A 222 20.07 -26.60 12.48
CA LEU A 222 20.06 -25.18 12.81
C LEU A 222 20.56 -24.89 14.24
N ARG A 223 20.71 -25.91 15.09
CA ARG A 223 21.37 -25.79 16.40
C ARG A 223 22.83 -25.36 16.26
N GLU A 224 23.52 -25.78 15.20
CA GLU A 224 24.91 -25.36 14.94
C GLU A 224 25.00 -23.86 14.67
N VAL A 225 23.97 -23.28 14.06
CA VAL A 225 23.87 -21.83 13.80
C VAL A 225 23.81 -21.08 15.13
N ARG A 226 22.98 -21.52 16.07
CA ARG A 226 22.93 -20.91 17.41
C ARG A 226 24.28 -20.91 18.13
N LEU A 227 24.98 -22.04 18.08
CA LEU A 227 26.22 -22.23 18.84
C LEU A 227 27.41 -21.46 18.25
N ARG A 228 27.41 -21.22 16.93
CA ARG A 228 28.55 -20.61 16.23
C ARG A 228 28.39 -19.10 15.99
N PHE A 229 27.18 -18.55 16.06
CA PHE A 229 26.89 -17.14 15.74
C PHE A 229 26.69 -16.31 17.02
N SER A 230 27.76 -16.05 17.78
CA SER A 230 27.69 -15.19 18.97
C SER A 230 27.51 -13.69 18.64
N SER A 231 27.91 -13.28 17.43
CA SER A 231 27.86 -11.89 16.94
C SER A 231 26.52 -11.47 16.35
N PHE A 232 25.58 -12.41 16.21
CA PHE A 232 24.31 -12.20 15.52
C PHE A 232 23.16 -12.78 16.33
N THR A 233 22.04 -12.05 16.34
CA THR A 233 20.77 -12.59 16.84
C THR A 233 19.91 -12.97 15.65
N TYR A 234 19.36 -14.17 15.67
CA TYR A 234 18.51 -14.71 14.62
C TYR A 234 17.08 -14.84 15.14
N TYR A 235 16.13 -14.65 14.25
CA TYR A 235 14.72 -14.78 14.56
C TYR A 235 14.03 -15.55 13.44
N CYS A 236 13.19 -16.50 13.82
CA CYS A 236 12.26 -17.14 12.92
C CYS A 236 10.86 -16.58 13.15
N ILE A 237 10.24 -16.16 12.06
CA ILE A 237 8.89 -15.62 12.03
C ILE A 237 8.01 -16.51 11.16
N GLU A 238 6.78 -16.71 11.60
CA GLU A 238 5.76 -17.46 10.88
C GLU A 238 4.38 -16.82 11.13
N LEU A 239 3.40 -17.18 10.30
CA LEU A 239 2.03 -16.74 10.53
C LEU A 239 1.45 -17.45 11.75
N SER A 240 0.81 -16.68 12.64
CA SER A 240 -0.01 -17.25 13.70
C SER A 240 -1.23 -17.98 13.11
N GLU A 241 -1.97 -18.77 13.88
CA GLU A 241 -3.23 -19.37 13.40
C GLU A 241 -4.23 -18.30 12.91
N PHE A 242 -4.29 -17.16 13.61
CA PHE A 242 -5.10 -16.03 13.20
C PHE A 242 -4.55 -15.35 11.94
N GLY A 243 -3.22 -15.24 11.81
CA GLY A 243 -2.55 -14.75 10.61
C GLY A 243 -2.73 -15.67 9.40
N LYS A 244 -2.79 -16.99 9.59
CA LYS A 244 -3.12 -17.97 8.53
C LYS A 244 -4.53 -17.77 8.02
N LEU A 245 -5.49 -17.55 8.93
CA LEU A 245 -6.87 -17.21 8.56
C LEU A 245 -6.92 -15.88 7.80
N PHE A 246 -6.22 -14.85 8.28
CA PHE A 246 -6.11 -13.55 7.59
C PHE A 246 -5.52 -13.70 6.19
N TYR A 247 -4.42 -14.44 6.04
CA TYR A 247 -3.79 -14.70 4.76
C TYR A 247 -4.77 -15.41 3.80
N LYS A 248 -5.51 -16.41 4.26
CA LYS A 248 -6.51 -17.14 3.46
C LYS A 248 -7.68 -16.25 3.01
N ALA A 249 -8.12 -15.36 3.90
CA ALA A 249 -9.26 -14.50 3.65
C ALA A 249 -8.92 -13.29 2.76
N CYS A 250 -7.82 -12.61 3.06
CA CYS A 250 -7.53 -11.28 2.52
C CYS A 250 -6.45 -11.28 1.44
N ILE A 251 -5.50 -12.22 1.46
CA ILE A 251 -4.33 -12.19 0.56
C ILE A 251 -4.42 -13.28 -0.52
N LYS A 252 -4.63 -14.53 -0.11
CA LYS A 252 -4.73 -15.68 -1.00
C LYS A 252 -6.06 -15.62 -1.74
N LYS A 253 -6.00 -15.63 -3.07
CA LYS A 253 -7.19 -15.66 -3.95
C LYS A 253 -7.88 -17.02 -3.89
#